data_AF-A0A7S4D7X0-F1
#
_entry.id   AF-A0A7S4D7X0-F1
#
_cell.length_a   1.000
_cell.length_b   1.000
_cell.length_c   1.000
_cell.angle_alpha   90.00
_cell.angle_beta   90.00
_cell.angle_gamma   90.00
#
_symmetry.space_group_name_H-M   'P 1'
#
loop_
_entity.id
_entity.type
_entity.pdbx_description
1 polymer ?
#
loop_
_entity_poly.entity_id
_entity_poly.type
_entity_poly.pdbx_seq_one_letter_code
_entity_poly.pdbx_strand_id
1 'polypeptide(L)'
;GRARQRGEDGKSDILASYYDFLDQPEEAIRCCNQALEDWGVREEEENPKDSRVAECLQLRERMIRTVQAAEARTKLLTSLNSAAVHHQQQPSPVPIPREKVSELSCHDFYERYAKRREPVIIVDGVDRCVLKGTPRWTFDLVRQEAGGKVATLR
;
A
#
# COMPACT_ATOMS: atom_id res chain seq x y z
N GLY A 1 -31.87 21.31 43.99
CA GLY A 1 -31.57 20.02 43.33
C GLY A 1 -30.13 19.97 42.91
N ARG A 2 -29.26 19.26 43.64
CA ARG A 2 -27.85 19.01 43.31
C ARG A 2 -27.50 17.51 43.20
N ALA A 3 -28.51 16.64 43.37
CA ALA A 3 -28.36 15.18 43.32
C ALA A 3 -28.73 14.58 41.95
N ARG A 4 -29.32 15.38 41.04
CA ARG A 4 -29.69 14.92 39.68
C ARG A 4 -28.56 15.09 38.65
N GLN A 5 -27.67 16.07 38.82
CA GLN A 5 -26.54 16.32 37.90
C GLN A 5 -25.42 15.27 38.05
N ARG A 6 -25.13 14.83 39.28
CA ARG A 6 -24.10 13.82 39.55
C ARG A 6 -24.33 12.43 38.94
N GLY A 7 -25.53 12.14 38.43
CA GLY A 7 -25.86 10.88 37.78
C GLY A 7 -25.67 10.90 36.26
N GLU A 8 -25.38 12.06 35.67
CA GLU A 8 -25.14 12.24 34.22
C GLU A 8 -23.65 12.41 33.92
N ASP A 9 -22.88 13.03 34.83
CA ASP A 9 -21.43 13.28 34.76
C ASP A 9 -20.52 12.03 34.64
N GLY A 10 -21.10 10.82 34.69
CA GLY A 10 -20.40 9.53 34.55
C GLY A 10 -20.99 8.60 33.50
N LYS A 11 -21.84 9.12 32.61
CA LYS A 11 -22.39 8.35 31.48
C LYS A 11 -21.55 8.51 30.21
N SER A 12 -20.96 9.68 30.00
CA SER A 12 -20.24 10.04 28.78
C SER A 12 -18.90 9.28 28.64
N ASP A 13 -18.17 9.05 29.73
CA ASP A 13 -16.92 8.26 29.76
C ASP A 13 -17.17 6.75 29.57
N ILE A 14 -18.24 6.23 30.17
CA ILE A 14 -18.70 4.85 29.94
C ILE A 14 -19.10 4.65 28.48
N LEU A 15 -19.80 5.63 27.89
CA LEU A 15 -20.18 5.59 26.47
C LEU A 15 -18.96 5.68 25.55
N ALA A 16 -17.94 6.48 25.88
CA ALA A 16 -16.70 6.53 25.11
C ALA A 16 -16.00 5.16 25.05
N SER A 17 -15.93 4.46 26.18
CA SER A 17 -15.38 3.10 26.26
C SER A 17 -16.23 2.07 25.49
N TYR A 18 -17.55 2.26 25.47
CA TYR A 18 -18.46 1.42 24.69
C TYR A 18 -18.28 1.61 23.18
N TYR A 19 -18.14 2.86 22.71
CA TYR A 19 -17.89 3.13 21.29
C TYR A 19 -16.50 2.71 20.84
N ASP A 20 -15.51 2.77 21.72
CA ASP A 20 -14.19 2.15 21.51
C ASP A 20 -14.29 0.64 21.28
N PHE A 21 -15.07 -0.07 22.11
CA PHE A 21 -15.33 -1.50 21.92
C PHE A 21 -16.04 -1.82 20.60
N LEU A 22 -16.91 -0.93 20.12
CA LEU A 22 -17.61 -1.07 18.84
C LEU A 22 -16.79 -0.60 17.62
N ASP A 23 -15.54 -0.18 17.83
CA ASP A 23 -14.67 0.38 16.78
C ASP A 23 -15.33 1.56 16.04
N GLN A 24 -15.98 2.45 16.81
CA GLN A 24 -16.62 3.68 16.35
C GLN A 24 -15.82 4.89 16.87
N PRO A 25 -14.67 5.20 16.27
CA PRO A 25 -13.73 6.15 16.84
C PRO A 25 -14.27 7.58 16.85
N GLU A 26 -15.09 7.99 15.88
CA GLU A 26 -15.71 9.32 15.83
C GLU A 26 -16.74 9.53 16.95
N GLU A 27 -17.57 8.53 17.23
CA GLU A 27 -18.51 8.49 18.36
C GLU A 27 -17.76 8.51 19.69
N ALA A 28 -16.70 7.71 19.82
CA ALA A 28 -15.87 7.65 21.01
C ALA A 28 -15.20 9.01 21.31
N ILE A 29 -14.68 9.71 20.28
CA ILE A 29 -14.11 11.06 20.41
C ILE A 29 -15.18 12.05 20.90
N ARG A 30 -16.39 12.02 20.32
CA ARG A 30 -17.49 12.90 20.75
C ARG A 30 -17.84 12.69 22.21
N CYS A 31 -17.95 11.44 22.65
CA CYS A 31 -18.22 11.10 24.04
C CYS A 31 -17.08 11.53 24.98
N CYS A 32 -15.82 11.38 24.57
CA CYS A 32 -14.67 11.88 25.34
C CYS A 32 -14.69 13.40 25.49
N ASN A 33 -14.94 14.13 24.40
CA ASN A 33 -15.01 15.60 24.43
C ASN A 33 -16.14 16.08 25.35
N GLN A 34 -17.32 15.45 25.27
CA GLN A 34 -18.43 15.77 26.17
C GLN A 34 -18.09 15.47 27.63
N ALA A 35 -17.48 14.33 27.92
CA ALA A 35 -17.06 13.97 29.28
C ALA A 35 -16.04 14.98 29.85
N LEU A 36 -15.07 15.41 29.04
CA LEU A 36 -14.07 16.41 29.44
C LEU A 36 -14.71 17.78 29.68
N GLU A 37 -15.68 18.19 28.87
CA GLU A 37 -16.45 19.42 29.05
C GLU A 37 -17.31 19.36 30.33
N ASP A 38 -18.00 18.24 30.56
CA ASP A 38 -18.80 18.00 31.77
C ASP A 38 -17.93 18.08 33.04
N TRP A 39 -16.65 17.67 32.94
CA TRP A 39 -15.67 17.75 34.02
C TRP A 39 -14.95 19.11 34.11
N GLY A 40 -15.25 20.05 33.21
CA GLY A 40 -14.65 21.39 33.19
C GLY A 40 -13.16 21.40 32.83
N VAL A 41 -12.67 20.34 32.18
CA VAL A 41 -11.27 20.20 31.75
C VAL A 41 -11.07 21.04 30.48
N ARG A 42 -10.12 21.97 30.50
CA ARG A 42 -9.72 22.72 29.30
C ARG A 42 -8.67 21.91 28.54
N GLU A 43 -8.70 21.99 27.21
CA GLU A 43 -7.82 21.20 26.32
C GLU A 43 -6.31 21.36 26.58
N GLU A 44 -5.91 22.39 27.31
CA GLU A 44 -4.52 22.74 27.63
C GLU A 44 -3.99 22.11 28.94
N GLU A 45 -4.79 21.28 29.64
CA GLU A 45 -4.36 20.63 30.87
C GLU A 45 -3.44 19.42 30.57
N GLU A 46 -2.16 19.69 30.32
CA GLU A 46 -1.13 18.70 29.96
C GLU A 46 -0.86 17.63 31.04
N ASN A 47 -1.33 17.85 32.27
CA ASN A 47 -1.06 16.93 33.38
C ASN A 47 -2.25 16.83 34.35
N PRO A 48 -3.31 16.09 33.96
CA PRO A 48 -4.49 15.93 34.80
C PRO A 48 -4.13 15.17 36.09
N LYS A 49 -4.48 15.76 37.24
CA LYS A 49 -4.32 15.10 38.54
C LYS A 49 -5.37 13.99 38.77
N ASP A 50 -6.44 14.00 37.97
CA ASP A 50 -7.52 13.01 38.02
C ASP A 50 -7.26 11.88 37.02
N SER A 51 -7.18 10.64 37.53
CA SER A 51 -6.99 9.43 36.73
C SER A 51 -8.04 9.26 35.64
N ARG A 52 -9.30 9.67 35.90
CA ARG A 52 -10.40 9.54 34.94
C ARG A 52 -10.23 10.48 33.75
N VAL A 53 -9.75 11.70 34.02
CA VAL A 53 -9.44 12.68 32.98
C VAL A 53 -8.26 12.19 32.13
N ALA A 54 -7.22 11.63 32.77
CA ALA A 54 -6.07 11.07 32.07
C ALA A 54 -6.47 9.92 31.13
N GLU A 55 -7.29 8.98 31.60
CA GLU A 55 -7.79 7.85 30.80
C GLU A 55 -8.64 8.32 29.61
N CYS A 56 -9.53 9.30 29.83
CA CYS A 56 -10.38 9.88 28.79
C CYS A 56 -9.55 10.61 27.71
N LEU A 57 -8.53 11.37 28.10
CA LEU A 57 -7.62 12.03 27.16
C LEU A 57 -6.80 11.02 26.35
N GLN A 58 -6.29 9.97 26.99
CA GLN A 58 -5.55 8.90 26.30
C GLN A 58 -6.45 8.17 25.30
N LEU A 59 -7.69 7.87 25.69
CA LEU A 59 -8.68 7.23 24.82
C LEU A 59 -8.98 8.11 23.60
N ARG A 60 -9.26 9.40 23.82
CA ARG A 60 -9.49 10.39 22.77
C ARG A 60 -8.31 10.46 21.80
N GLU A 61 -7.09 10.58 22.31
CA GLU A 61 -5.89 10.68 21.47
C GLU A 61 -5.69 9.42 20.62
N ARG A 62 -5.91 8.24 21.22
CA ARG A 62 -5.85 6.97 20.50
C ARG A 62 -6.86 6.93 19.35
N MET A 63 -8.12 7.32 19.61
CA MET A 63 -9.17 7.34 18.58
C MET A 63 -8.86 8.34 17.47
N ILE A 64 -8.34 9.54 17.79
CA ILE A 64 -7.93 10.53 16.80
C ILE A 64 -6.88 9.95 15.84
N ARG A 65 -5.88 9.23 16.38
CA ARG A 65 -4.86 8.55 15.55
C ARG A 65 -5.48 7.50 14.63
N THR A 66 -6.48 6.75 15.10
CA THR A 66 -7.20 5.76 14.29
C THR A 66 -7.93 6.43 13.11
N VAL A 67 -8.66 7.52 13.35
CA VAL A 67 -9.36 8.29 12.30
C VAL A 67 -8.37 8.84 11.27
N GLN A 68 -7.28 9.46 11.74
CA GLN A 68 -6.25 10.01 10.84
C GLN A 68 -5.59 8.92 9.98
N ALA A 69 -5.33 7.74 10.54
CA ALA A 69 -4.78 6.61 9.78
C ALA A 69 -5.77 6.11 8.72
N ALA A 70 -7.06 6.04 9.04
CA ALA A 70 -8.11 5.68 8.10
C ALA A 70 -8.23 6.71 6.95
N GLU A 71 -8.21 8.01 7.26
CA GLU A 71 -8.19 9.08 6.27
C GLU A 71 -6.94 9.06 5.38
N ALA A 72 -5.77 8.82 5.95
CA ALA A 72 -4.54 8.69 5.17
C ALA A 72 -4.64 7.51 4.19
N ARG A 73 -5.20 6.39 4.65
CA ARG A 73 -5.45 5.21 3.80
C ARG A 73 -6.43 5.51 2.67
N THR A 74 -7.53 6.20 2.93
CA THR A 74 -8.51 6.56 1.88
C THR A 74 -7.91 7.55 0.87
N LYS A 75 -7.12 8.54 1.32
CA LYS A 75 -6.37 9.47 0.45
C LYS A 75 -5.35 8.75 -0.44
N LEU A 76 -4.65 7.77 0.11
CA LEU A 76 -3.72 6.93 -0.67
C LEU A 76 -4.46 6.09 -1.72
N LEU A 77 -5.55 5.43 -1.34
CA LEU A 77 -6.34 4.60 -2.26
C LEU A 77 -6.97 5.44 -3.39
N THR A 78 -7.49 6.61 -3.08
CA THR A 78 -8.04 7.53 -4.10
C THR A 78 -6.95 8.05 -5.03
N SER A 79 -5.76 8.35 -4.51
CA SER A 79 -4.60 8.77 -5.32
C SER A 79 -4.07 7.63 -6.21
N LEU A 80 -4.04 6.40 -5.71
CA LEU A 80 -3.69 5.22 -6.51
C LEU A 80 -4.73 4.94 -7.60
N ASN A 81 -6.02 5.09 -7.29
CA ASN A 81 -7.07 4.93 -8.28
C ASN A 81 -7.04 6.01 -9.35
N SER A 82 -6.80 7.27 -9.01
CA SER A 82 -6.67 8.34 -10.02
C SER A 82 -5.42 8.14 -10.88
N ALA A 83 -4.30 7.71 -10.30
CA ALA A 83 -3.11 7.31 -11.06
C ALA A 83 -3.39 6.11 -11.99
N ALA A 84 -4.14 5.11 -11.53
CA ALA A 84 -4.54 3.97 -12.35
C ALA A 84 -5.45 4.38 -13.52
N VAL A 85 -6.36 5.35 -13.32
CA VAL A 85 -7.19 5.93 -14.39
C VAL A 85 -6.33 6.69 -15.42
N HIS A 86 -5.30 7.43 -14.98
CA HIS A 86 -4.34 8.06 -15.91
C HIS A 86 -3.51 7.03 -16.69
N HIS A 87 -3.15 5.89 -16.08
CA HIS A 87 -2.48 4.79 -16.81
C HIS A 87 -3.40 4.07 -17.81
N GLN A 88 -4.72 4.10 -17.63
CA GLN A 88 -5.68 3.57 -18.63
C GLN A 88 -5.84 4.47 -19.86
N GLN A 89 -5.38 5.72 -19.83
CA GLN A 89 -5.38 6.62 -21.00
C GLN A 89 -4.09 6.53 -21.83
N GLN A 90 -3.10 5.75 -21.41
CA GLN A 90 -2.01 5.39 -22.31
C GLN A 90 -2.57 4.45 -23.39
N PRO A 91 -2.26 4.69 -24.69
CA PRO A 91 -2.63 3.73 -25.71
C PRO A 91 -2.05 2.37 -25.29
N SER A 92 -2.91 1.35 -25.24
CA SER A 92 -2.49 -0.02 -24.91
C SER A 92 -1.20 -0.31 -25.68
N PRO A 93 -0.10 -0.71 -25.01
CA PRO A 93 1.16 -0.94 -25.69
C PRO A 93 0.87 -1.87 -26.85
N VAL A 94 1.23 -1.44 -28.07
CA VAL A 94 1.00 -2.22 -29.28
C VAL A 94 1.52 -3.64 -28.99
N PRO A 95 0.66 -4.67 -29.02
CA PRO A 95 1.06 -5.99 -28.60
C PRO A 95 2.22 -6.44 -29.46
N ILE A 96 3.37 -6.72 -28.83
CA ILE A 96 4.56 -7.19 -29.55
C ILE A 96 4.26 -8.61 -30.05
N PRO A 97 4.35 -8.88 -31.37
CA PRO A 97 4.11 -10.20 -31.93
C PRO A 97 5.03 -11.26 -31.31
N ARG A 98 4.52 -12.48 -31.18
CA ARG A 98 5.26 -13.63 -30.66
C ARG A 98 5.31 -14.73 -31.72
N GLU A 99 6.50 -15.11 -32.15
CA GLU A 99 6.72 -16.07 -33.24
C GLU A 99 7.60 -17.23 -32.76
N LYS A 100 7.31 -18.45 -33.21
CA LYS A 100 8.18 -19.61 -32.96
C LYS A 100 9.27 -19.70 -34.00
N VAL A 101 10.49 -20.09 -33.62
CA VAL A 101 11.58 -20.31 -34.58
C VAL A 101 11.24 -21.42 -35.57
N SER A 102 10.43 -22.42 -35.17
CA SER A 102 10.01 -23.49 -36.07
C SER A 102 9.11 -23.03 -37.22
N GLU A 103 8.41 -21.91 -37.03
CA GLU A 103 7.37 -21.42 -37.93
C GLU A 103 7.83 -20.16 -38.71
N LEU A 104 9.02 -19.63 -38.38
CA LEU A 104 9.54 -18.39 -38.95
C LEU A 104 10.85 -18.62 -39.72
N SER A 105 10.79 -18.49 -41.05
CA SER A 105 11.99 -18.56 -41.89
C SER A 105 12.88 -17.31 -41.71
N CYS A 106 14.18 -17.41 -41.99
CA CYS A 106 15.08 -16.25 -41.94
C CYS A 106 14.65 -15.13 -42.89
N HIS A 107 14.08 -15.49 -44.06
CA HIS A 107 13.58 -14.52 -45.03
C HIS A 107 12.34 -13.80 -44.49
N ASP A 108 11.37 -14.54 -43.93
CA ASP A 108 10.17 -13.96 -43.31
C ASP A 108 10.54 -13.06 -42.13
N PHE A 109 11.47 -13.49 -41.27
CA PHE A 109 11.96 -12.66 -40.17
C PHE A 109 12.52 -11.33 -40.67
N TYR A 110 13.34 -11.37 -41.73
CA TYR A 110 13.94 -10.17 -42.30
C TYR A 110 12.90 -9.22 -42.89
N GLU A 111 12.00 -9.73 -43.74
CA GLU A 111 11.01 -8.90 -44.44
C GLU A 111 9.93 -8.32 -43.50
N ARG A 112 9.54 -9.09 -42.46
CA ARG A 112 8.47 -8.69 -41.53
C ARG A 112 8.98 -7.81 -40.39
N TYR A 113 10.13 -8.12 -39.79
CA TYR A 113 10.57 -7.46 -38.55
C TYR A 113 11.85 -6.66 -38.74
N ALA A 114 12.94 -7.30 -39.19
CA ALA A 114 14.26 -6.67 -39.20
C ALA A 114 14.34 -5.44 -40.13
N LYS A 115 13.85 -5.59 -41.37
CA LYS A 115 13.82 -4.52 -42.38
C LYS A 115 12.95 -3.34 -41.95
N ARG A 116 11.85 -3.62 -41.23
CA ARG A 116 10.88 -2.62 -40.76
C ARG A 116 11.23 -2.03 -39.40
N ARG A 117 12.25 -2.56 -38.71
CA ARG A 117 12.62 -2.20 -37.33
C ARG A 117 11.47 -2.41 -36.34
N GLU A 118 10.66 -3.44 -36.57
CA GLU A 118 9.55 -3.80 -35.68
C GLU A 118 10.02 -4.82 -34.63
N PRO A 119 9.67 -4.64 -33.35
CA PRO A 119 10.02 -5.60 -32.31
C PRO A 119 9.21 -6.89 -32.49
N VAL A 120 9.84 -8.02 -32.20
CA VAL A 120 9.20 -9.34 -32.16
C VAL A 120 9.81 -10.17 -31.03
N ILE A 121 8.99 -10.95 -30.35
CA ILE A 121 9.45 -11.94 -29.36
C ILE A 121 9.55 -13.28 -30.07
N ILE A 122 10.78 -13.76 -30.23
CA ILE A 122 11.03 -15.12 -30.72
C ILE A 122 10.92 -16.08 -29.52
N VAL A 123 9.83 -16.82 -29.46
CA VAL A 123 9.66 -17.91 -28.50
C VAL A 123 10.42 -19.15 -29.00
N ASP A 124 10.80 -20.07 -28.11
CA ASP A 124 11.55 -21.32 -28.39
C ASP A 124 12.94 -21.20 -29.05
N GLY A 125 13.39 -19.99 -29.37
CA GLY A 125 14.67 -19.78 -30.05
C GLY A 125 15.88 -20.21 -29.24
N VAL A 126 15.85 -20.09 -27.92
CA VAL A 126 16.94 -20.57 -27.06
C VAL A 126 17.02 -22.10 -27.11
N ASP A 127 15.91 -22.81 -27.03
CA ASP A 127 15.93 -24.28 -27.05
C ASP A 127 16.40 -24.86 -28.39
N ARG A 128 16.25 -24.12 -29.49
CA ARG A 128 16.74 -24.50 -30.82
C ARG A 128 18.15 -24.00 -31.14
N CYS A 129 18.55 -22.82 -30.66
CA CYS A 129 19.85 -22.21 -30.93
C CYS A 129 20.91 -22.54 -29.88
N VAL A 130 20.51 -23.01 -28.69
CA VAL A 130 21.43 -23.67 -27.77
C VAL A 130 21.92 -24.93 -28.48
N LEU A 131 23.15 -24.87 -28.97
CA LEU A 131 23.88 -26.03 -29.47
C LEU A 131 23.67 -27.15 -28.44
N LYS A 132 23.20 -28.33 -28.89
CA LYS A 132 23.06 -29.49 -28.01
C LYS A 132 24.36 -29.65 -27.22
N GLY A 133 24.32 -29.36 -25.91
CA GLY A 133 25.49 -29.41 -25.03
C GLY A 133 25.97 -28.09 -24.43
N THR A 134 25.42 -26.92 -24.80
CA THR A 134 25.78 -25.69 -24.07
C THR A 134 25.11 -25.69 -22.69
N PRO A 135 25.87 -25.58 -21.59
CA PRO A 135 25.30 -25.53 -20.26
C PRO A 135 24.39 -24.31 -20.13
N ARG A 136 23.21 -24.50 -19.51
CA ARG A 136 22.32 -23.38 -19.18
C ARG A 136 23.07 -22.42 -18.27
N TRP A 137 23.01 -21.14 -18.58
CA TRP A 137 23.61 -20.11 -17.75
C TRP A 137 22.82 -20.02 -16.44
N THR A 138 23.40 -20.57 -15.37
CA THR A 138 22.87 -20.47 -14.00
C THR A 138 23.77 -19.57 -13.18
N PHE A 139 23.25 -19.02 -12.08
CA PHE A 139 24.06 -18.24 -11.16
C PHE A 139 25.26 -19.03 -10.63
N ASP A 140 25.11 -20.34 -10.38
CA ASP A 140 26.19 -21.18 -9.89
C ASP A 140 27.28 -21.40 -10.94
N LEU A 141 26.90 -21.63 -12.21
CA LEU A 141 27.87 -21.71 -13.31
C LEU A 141 28.62 -20.39 -13.48
N VAL A 142 27.91 -19.26 -13.46
CA VAL A 142 28.53 -17.94 -13.56
C VAL A 142 29.45 -17.66 -12.37
N ARG A 143 29.07 -18.08 -11.16
CA ARG A 143 29.90 -17.94 -9.95
C ARG A 143 31.18 -18.79 -10.04
N GLN A 144 31.07 -20.03 -10.54
CA GLN A 144 32.22 -20.93 -10.72
C GLN A 144 33.19 -20.43 -11.80
N GLU A 145 32.67 -20.01 -12.96
CA GLU A 145 33.48 -19.66 -14.13
C GLU A 145 33.95 -18.19 -14.13
N ALA A 146 33.21 -17.30 -13.47
CA ALA A 146 33.41 -15.86 -13.55
C ALA A 146 33.30 -15.12 -12.21
N GLY A 147 33.17 -15.81 -11.07
CA GLY A 147 32.96 -15.19 -9.76
C GLY A 147 34.07 -14.24 -9.28
N GLY A 148 35.30 -14.38 -9.81
CA GLY A 148 36.41 -13.46 -9.56
C GLY A 148 36.44 -12.22 -10.46
N LYS A 149 35.53 -12.10 -11.43
CA LYS A 149 35.50 -10.98 -12.37
C LYS A 149 34.63 -9.85 -11.82
N VAL A 150 35.17 -8.63 -11.84
CA VAL A 150 34.43 -7.43 -11.44
C VAL A 150 33.46 -7.04 -12.56
N ALA A 151 32.16 -7.04 -12.27
CA ALA A 151 31.14 -6.57 -13.19
C ALA A 151 30.84 -5.08 -12.94
N THR A 152 30.70 -4.29 -14.01
CA THR A 152 30.24 -2.90 -13.90
C THR A 152 28.73 -2.86 -13.75
N LEU A 153 28.24 -2.28 -12.65
CA LEU A 153 26.84 -1.91 -12.52
C LEU A 153 26.62 -0.61 -13.31
N ARG A 154 25.78 -0.67 -14.34
CA ARG A 154 25.33 0.48 -15.15
C ARG A 154 23.85 0.69 -14.94
#